data_AF-A0AA36Y5R7-F1
#
_entry.id   AF-A0AA36Y5R7-F1
#
_cell.length_a   1.000
_cell.length_b   1.000
_cell.length_c   1.000
_cell.angle_alpha   90.00
_cell.angle_beta   90.00
_cell.angle_gamma   90.00
#
_symmetry.space_group_name_H-M   'P 1'
#
loop_
_entity.id
_entity.type
_entity.pdbx_description
1 polymer ?
#
loop_
_entity_poly.entity_id
_entity_poly.type
_entity_poly.pdbx_seq_one_letter_code
_entity_poly.pdbx_strand_id
1 'polypeptide(L)' 'MCFWCLFAFITTGFEHSIANMTLLTSALLVPAGQAVSLGGWIFNLAAVTLGNIIGGAVFVALPYYIASRKR' A
#
# COMPACT_ATOMS: atom_id res chain seq x y z
N MET A 1 13.85 5.16 12.80
CA MET A 1 13.73 4.30 11.60
C MET A 1 12.39 4.51 10.89
N CYS A 2 11.23 4.32 11.53
CA CYS A 2 9.92 4.49 10.87
C CYS A 2 9.76 5.80 10.09
N PHE A 3 10.08 6.94 10.71
CA PHE A 3 9.97 8.26 10.07
C PHE A 3 10.67 8.32 8.70
N TRP A 4 11.94 7.89 8.63
CA TRP A 4 12.72 7.94 7.40
C TRP A 4 12.20 7.00 6.31
N CYS A 5 11.73 5.81 6.69
CA CYS A 5 11.13 4.87 5.74
C CYS A 5 9.81 5.41 5.17
N LEU A 6 8.96 5.99 6.01
CA LEU A 6 7.70 6.60 5.57
C LEU A 6 7.95 7.85 4.72
N PHE A 7 8.90 8.70 5.12
CA PHE A 7 9.28 9.88 4.34
C PHE A 7 9.70 9.50 2.93
N ALA A 8 10.61 8.53 2.79
CA ALA A 8 11.03 8.05 1.47
C ALA A 8 9.83 7.47 0.69
N PHE A 9 9.06 6.57 1.31
CA PHE A 9 7.94 5.90 0.67
C PHE A 9 6.88 6.86 0.11
N ILE A 10 6.49 7.87 0.91
CA ILE A 10 5.47 8.84 0.51
C ILE A 10 6.02 9.83 -0.52
N THR A 11 7.23 10.36 -0.32
CA THR A 11 7.81 11.37 -1.23
C THR A 11 8.13 10.82 -2.61
N THR A 12 8.44 9.53 -2.72
CA THR A 12 8.62 8.87 -4.02
C THR A 12 7.30 8.44 -4.67
N GLY A 13 6.15 8.65 -4.00
CA GLY A 13 4.84 8.34 -4.54
C GLY A 13 4.49 6.85 -4.53
N PHE A 14 5.00 6.07 -3.58
CA PHE A 14 4.57 4.67 -3.44
C PHE A 14 3.19 4.57 -2.77
N GLU A 15 2.51 3.46 -3.06
CA GLU A 15 1.11 3.22 -2.69
C GLU A 15 0.98 2.20 -1.56
N HIS A 16 0.24 2.55 -0.51
CA HIS A 16 0.01 1.68 0.66
C HIS A 16 -1.46 1.36 0.81
N SER A 17 -1.83 0.08 0.69
CA SER A 17 -3.23 -0.35 0.61
C SER A 17 -4.08 0.15 1.79
N ILE A 18 -3.56 0.04 3.02
CA ILE A 18 -4.27 0.50 4.23
C ILE A 18 -4.40 2.02 4.31
N ALA A 19 -3.42 2.78 3.80
CA ALA A 19 -3.52 4.24 3.77
C ALA A 19 -4.60 4.67 2.77
N ASN A 20 -4.65 3.98 1.62
CA ASN A 20 -5.64 4.22 0.58
C ASN A 20 -7.06 3.86 1.02
N MET A 21 -7.24 2.88 1.93
CA MET A 21 -8.56 2.60 2.51
C MET A 21 -9.14 3.85 3.15
N THR A 22 -8.39 4.57 3.98
CA THR A 22 -8.89 5.80 4.63
C THR A 22 -9.05 6.92 3.61
N LEU A 23 -8.02 7.16 2.79
CA LEU A 23 -8.01 8.27 1.83
C LEU A 23 -9.16 8.16 0.82
N LEU A 24 -9.29 7.03 0.14
CA LEU A 24 -10.30 6.86 -0.91
C LEU A 24 -11.71 6.72 -0.34
N THR A 25 -11.87 6.14 0.85
CA THR A 25 -13.18 6.09 1.52
C THR A 25 -13.63 7.49 1.94
N SER A 26 -12.72 8.33 2.44
CA SER A 26 -13.06 9.72 2.75
C SER A 26 -13.54 10.46 1.49
N ALA A 27 -12.89 10.23 0.34
CA ALA A 27 -13.27 10.82 -0.93
C ALA A 27 -14.58 10.28 -1.53
N LEU A 28 -14.99 9.06 -1.17
CA LEU A 28 -16.31 8.50 -1.53
C LEU A 28 -17.45 9.07 -0.67
N LEU A 29 -17.17 9.41 0.59
CA LEU A 29 -18.17 9.83 1.56
C LEU A 29 -18.32 11.36 1.67
N VAL A 30 -17.45 12.15 1.03
CA VAL A 30 -17.53 13.61 1.05
C VAL A 30 -18.86 14.09 0.42
N PRO A 31 -19.65 14.92 1.13
CA PRO A 31 -20.94 15.41 0.63
C PRO A 31 -20.85 16.33 -0.58
N ALA A 32 -19.68 16.93 -0.84
CA ALA A 32 -19.45 17.91 -1.90
C ALA A 32 -19.28 17.30 -3.31
N GLY A 33 -19.56 16.00 -3.48
CA GLY A 33 -19.43 15.26 -4.74
C GLY A 33 -18.38 14.16 -4.66
N GLN A 34 -18.64 13.05 -5.34
CA GLN A 34 -17.73 11.90 -5.39
C GLN A 34 -16.54 12.20 -6.29
N ALA A 35 -15.36 12.41 -5.70
CA ALA A 35 -14.11 12.56 -6.45
C ALA A 35 -13.61 11.22 -7.02
N VAL A 36 -14.05 10.10 -6.45
CA VAL A 36 -13.72 8.74 -6.87
C VAL A 36 -14.98 7.92 -7.04
N SER A 37 -14.99 7.02 -8.02
CA SER A 37 -16.05 6.03 -8.18
C SER A 37 -15.79 4.80 -7.32
N LEU A 38 -16.85 4.06 -6.97
CA LEU A 38 -16.72 2.80 -6.25
C LEU A 38 -15.86 1.79 -7.03
N GLY A 39 -15.97 1.76 -8.36
CA GLY A 39 -15.12 0.92 -9.20
C GLY A 39 -13.64 1.29 -9.14
N GLY A 40 -13.33 2.60 -9.14
CA GLY A 40 -11.95 3.08 -8.98
C GLY A 40 -11.37 2.75 -7.61
N TRP A 41 -12.18 2.83 -6.56
CA TRP A 41 -11.81 2.43 -5.21
C TRP A 41 -11.43 0.93 -5.15
N ILE A 42 -12.27 0.06 -5.72
CA ILE A 42 -12.01 -1.40 -5.72
C ILE A 42 -10.74 -1.72 -6.51
N PHE A 43 -10.59 -1.14 -7.71
CA PHE A 43 -9.44 -1.37 -8.56
C PHE A 43 -8.13 -0.94 -7.90
N ASN A 44 -8.10 0.25 -7.28
CA ASN A 44 -6.92 0.74 -6.58
C ASN A 44 -6.53 -0.21 -5.44
N LEU A 45 -7.49 -0.55 -4.56
CA LEU A 45 -7.18 -1.41 -3.41
C LEU A 45 -6.72 -2.80 -3.83
N ALA A 46 -7.31 -3.39 -4.88
CA ALA A 46 -6.89 -4.68 -5.39
C ALA A 46 -5.44 -4.63 -5.93
N ALA A 47 -5.14 -3.65 -6.79
CA ALA A 47 -3.81 -3.52 -7.40
C ALA A 47 -2.72 -3.22 -6.37
N VAL A 48 -2.97 -2.26 -5.46
CA VAL A 48 -2.00 -1.85 -4.43
C VAL A 48 -1.79 -2.96 -3.41
N THR A 49 -2.85 -3.69 -3.02
CA THR A 49 -2.71 -4.83 -2.10
C THR A 49 -1.85 -5.93 -2.70
N LEU A 50 -2.06 -6.27 -3.99
CA LEU A 50 -1.23 -7.25 -4.68
C LEU A 50 0.24 -6.81 -4.71
N GLY A 51 0.50 -5.54 -5.04
CA GLY A 51 1.85 -4.97 -5.02
C GLY A 51 2.51 -5.00 -3.64
N ASN A 52 1.77 -4.64 -2.59
CA ASN A 52 2.25 -4.68 -1.20
C ASN A 52 2.56 -6.12 -0.73
N ILE A 53 1.72 -7.10 -1.09
CA ILE A 53 1.98 -8.53 -0.78
C ILE A 53 3.25 -8.99 -1.49
N ILE A 54 3.42 -8.69 -2.78
CA ILE A 54 4.61 -9.07 -3.54
C ILE A 54 5.86 -8.40 -2.94
N GLY A 55 5.80 -7.10 -2.63
CA GLY A 55 6.89 -6.36 -1.99
C GLY A 55 7.30 -6.96 -0.64
N GLY A 56 6.34 -7.22 0.24
CA GLY A 56 6.60 -7.80 1.56
C GLY A 56 7.06 -9.26 1.51
N ALA A 57 6.39 -10.10 0.73
CA ALA A 57 6.68 -11.53 0.70
C ALA A 57 7.97 -11.85 -0.08
N VAL A 58 8.13 -11.30 -1.28
CA VAL A 58 9.22 -11.66 -2.19
C VAL A 58 10.49 -10.88 -1.89
N PHE A 59 10.39 -9.58 -1.60
CA PHE A 59 11.58 -8.72 -1.46
C PHE A 59 12.04 -8.52 -0.02
N VAL A 60 11.19 -8.86 0.96
CA VAL A 60 11.56 -8.78 2.38
C VAL A 60 11.59 -10.18 3.00
N ALA A 61 10.44 -10.83 3.17
CA ALA A 61 10.33 -12.07 3.92
C ALA A 61 11.20 -13.21 3.35
N LEU A 62 11.19 -13.41 2.02
CA LEU A 62 11.94 -14.48 1.38
C LEU A 62 13.48 -14.35 1.54
N PRO A 63 14.11 -13.19 1.27
CA PRO A 63 15.53 -12.99 1.56
C PRO A 63 15.89 -13.22 3.02
N TYR A 64 15.09 -12.69 3.96
CA TYR A 64 15.31 -12.91 5.39
C TYR A 64 15.20 -14.40 5.77
N TYR A 65 14.23 -15.11 5.19
CA TYR A 65 14.09 -16.55 5.38
C TYR A 65 15.32 -17.33 4.88
N ILE A 66 15.77 -17.05 3.65
CA ILE A 66 16.97 -17.71 3.08
C ILE A 66 18.21 -17.41 3.92
N ALA A 67 18.40 -16.16 4.34
CA ALA A 67 19.56 -15.75 5.13
C ALA A 67 19.56 -16.32 6.54
N SER A 68 18.39 -16.47 7.18
CA SER A 68 18.25 -17.00 8.54
C SER A 68 18.29 -18.53 8.61
N ARG A 69 18.15 -19.22 7.47
CA ARG A 69 18.21 -20.68 7.42
C ARG A 69 19.62 -21.16 7.75
N LYS A 70 19.79 -21.79 8.92
CA LYS A 70 21.03 -22.52 9.23
C LYS A 70 21.24 -23.59 8.17
N ARG A 71 22.47 -23.65 7.64
CA ARG A 71 22.89 -24.66 6.66
C ARG A 71 22.87 -26.05 7.27
#